data_AF-T1JIG4-F1
#
_entry.id   AF-T1JIG4-F1
#
_cell.length_a   1.000
_cell.length_b   1.000
_cell.length_c   1.000
_cell.angle_alpha   90.00
_cell.angle_beta   90.00
_cell.angle_gamma   90.00
#
_symmetry.space_group_name_H-M   'P 1'
#
loop_
_entity.id
_entity.type
_entity.pdbx_description
1 polymer ?
#
loop_
_entity_poly.entity_id
_entity_poly.type
_entity_poly.pdbx_seq_one_letter_code
_entity_poly.pdbx_strand_id
1 'polypeptide(L)'
;MSSSFIHEISSFKPEVKMGSCVSEPKTHIKDTSTNDVIARSSSLTIIPGDLENIGYVMHDVIVRNNLRHCADLLRMGFPINTQLKYSASVPTSTEINSYYEFCATALHVACIYRRPEIVELLLSHDANPNVVDRSGRTPVVLTVTYWPRVDKELAMTSIPMRSLRCLQCLCVNGADVNGRFGIEEETALHIAARYRIGSCVQVLIKFGGDVNAVDKKGEDVTCQFGFQLSIWF
;
A
#
# COMPACT_ATOMS: atom_id res chain seq x y z
N MET A 1 34.88 -33.95 -45.84
CA MET A 1 35.15 -34.80 -44.66
C MET A 1 34.36 -34.21 -43.51
N SER A 2 33.34 -34.95 -43.08
CA SER A 2 32.26 -34.58 -42.18
C SER A 2 32.66 -34.60 -40.72
N SER A 3 32.21 -33.58 -39.98
CA SER A 3 32.28 -33.47 -38.52
C SER A 3 31.08 -34.14 -37.85
N SER A 4 31.36 -34.73 -36.71
CA SER A 4 30.61 -35.65 -35.87
C SER A 4 29.58 -35.01 -34.93
N PHE A 5 28.57 -35.83 -34.58
CA PHE A 5 27.84 -35.94 -33.29
C PHE A 5 26.60 -35.05 -33.02
N ILE A 6 25.40 -35.57 -33.32
CA ILE A 6 24.11 -35.38 -32.59
C ILE A 6 23.26 -36.66 -32.74
N HIS A 7 22.42 -36.95 -31.72
CA HIS A 7 21.44 -38.03 -31.48
C HIS A 7 21.94 -39.08 -30.47
N GLU A 8 21.23 -39.45 -29.40
CA GLU A 8 19.79 -39.66 -29.18
C GLU A 8 19.52 -39.76 -27.64
N ILE A 9 18.35 -39.40 -27.10
CA ILE A 9 17.31 -40.26 -26.46
C ILE A 9 16.23 -39.28 -25.94
N SER A 10 15.03 -39.14 -26.55
CA SER A 10 13.76 -39.88 -26.36
C SER A 10 13.22 -39.88 -24.92
N SER A 11 12.29 -38.98 -24.57
CA SER A 11 10.81 -39.15 -24.55
C SER A 11 10.26 -39.67 -23.21
N PHE A 12 9.34 -38.92 -22.58
CA PHE A 12 8.16 -39.43 -21.85
C PHE A 12 7.30 -38.26 -21.31
N LYS A 13 6.06 -38.16 -21.82
CA LYS A 13 4.90 -37.49 -21.21
C LYS A 13 4.03 -38.60 -20.58
N PRO A 14 3.22 -38.32 -19.54
CA PRO A 14 1.78 -38.33 -19.79
C PRO A 14 0.92 -37.36 -18.95
N GLU A 15 -0.20 -36.95 -19.53
CA GLU A 15 -1.41 -36.41 -18.88
C GLU A 15 -2.29 -37.57 -18.37
N VAL A 16 -2.95 -37.48 -17.20
CA VAL A 16 -4.28 -38.10 -16.95
C VAL A 16 -5.05 -37.43 -15.78
N LYS A 17 -6.20 -36.82 -16.16
CA LYS A 17 -7.60 -36.77 -15.62
C LYS A 17 -7.96 -36.71 -14.11
N MET A 18 -8.98 -35.87 -13.90
CA MET A 18 -9.91 -35.79 -12.76
C MET A 18 -10.54 -37.13 -12.36
N GLY A 19 -10.67 -37.33 -11.05
CA GLY A 19 -11.52 -38.32 -10.39
C GLY A 19 -12.16 -37.71 -9.13
N SER A 20 -13.45 -37.97 -8.95
CA SER A 20 -14.36 -37.41 -7.96
C SER A 20 -14.43 -38.20 -6.65
N CYS A 21 -14.93 -37.52 -5.60
CA CYS A 21 -15.74 -38.01 -4.45
C CYS A 21 -15.10 -38.18 -3.05
N VAL A 22 -15.57 -37.29 -2.14
CA VAL A 22 -16.26 -37.57 -0.84
C VAL A 22 -15.44 -37.81 0.46
N SER A 23 -15.54 -36.79 1.34
CA SER A 23 -15.68 -36.71 2.82
C SER A 23 -14.64 -37.26 3.83
N GLU A 24 -14.02 -36.28 4.54
CA GLU A 24 -13.91 -36.08 6.02
C GLU A 24 -13.12 -37.07 6.95
N PRO A 25 -12.76 -36.68 8.22
CA PRO A 25 -12.50 -35.36 8.82
C PRO A 25 -11.25 -35.27 9.76
N LYS A 26 -10.89 -34.02 10.09
CA LYS A 26 -10.23 -33.45 11.31
C LYS A 26 -9.27 -34.33 12.15
N THR A 27 -8.05 -33.84 12.33
CA THR A 27 -7.34 -33.97 13.64
C THR A 27 -6.70 -32.65 14.06
N HIS A 28 -6.88 -32.37 15.34
CA HIS A 28 -6.44 -31.21 16.11
C HIS A 28 -4.95 -30.87 15.92
N ILE A 29 -4.64 -29.61 15.60
CA ILE A 29 -3.38 -29.00 16.00
C ILE A 29 -3.75 -27.83 16.91
N LYS A 30 -3.28 -27.93 18.15
CA LYS A 30 -3.50 -27.00 19.25
C LYS A 30 -2.95 -25.63 18.89
N ASP A 31 -3.74 -24.63 19.24
CA ASP A 31 -3.36 -23.24 19.39
C ASP A 31 -2.02 -23.13 20.14
N THR A 32 -0.99 -22.72 19.41
CA THR A 32 0.20 -22.06 19.98
C THR A 32 0.23 -20.66 19.39
N SER A 33 -0.53 -19.78 20.05
CA SER A 33 -0.18 -18.38 20.28
C SER A 33 0.82 -17.77 19.30
N THR A 34 0.29 -17.19 18.23
CA THR A 34 0.91 -16.06 17.50
C THR A 34 1.33 -14.90 18.41
N ASN A 35 0.88 -14.88 19.68
CA ASN A 35 1.28 -13.94 20.71
C ASN A 35 2.63 -14.26 21.39
N ASP A 36 3.16 -15.49 21.31
CA ASP A 36 4.41 -15.83 22.03
C ASP A 36 5.68 -15.44 21.27
N VAL A 37 5.59 -15.22 19.96
CA VAL A 37 6.73 -14.72 19.16
C VAL A 37 6.97 -13.22 19.41
N ILE A 38 5.93 -12.48 19.82
CA ILE A 38 5.98 -11.02 20.01
C ILE A 38 6.54 -10.64 21.40
N ALA A 39 6.44 -11.54 22.38
CA ALA A 39 6.76 -11.26 23.79
C ALA A 39 8.23 -11.50 24.19
N ARG A 40 9.09 -12.03 23.30
CA ARG A 40 10.50 -12.29 23.59
C ARG A 40 11.43 -11.72 22.52
N SER A 41 11.63 -10.40 22.52
CA SER A 41 12.82 -9.85 21.88
C SER A 41 13.13 -8.44 22.35
N SER A 42 13.93 -8.35 23.40
CA SER A 42 14.86 -7.23 23.63
C SER A 42 16.17 -7.41 22.83
N SER A 43 16.21 -8.33 21.86
CA SER A 43 17.36 -8.64 21.01
C SER A 43 16.86 -9.41 19.78
N LEU A 44 16.56 -8.69 18.69
CA LEU A 44 16.14 -9.27 17.41
C LEU A 44 17.41 -9.74 16.67
N THR A 45 17.77 -11.01 16.83
CA THR A 45 18.77 -11.66 15.97
C THR A 45 18.04 -12.14 14.71
N ILE A 46 18.25 -11.46 13.58
CA ILE A 46 17.63 -11.80 12.28
C ILE A 46 18.40 -12.97 11.65
N ILE A 47 17.69 -14.03 11.23
CA ILE A 47 18.25 -15.25 10.62
C ILE A 47 18.03 -15.18 9.09
N PRO A 48 18.96 -15.63 8.22
CA PRO A 48 18.85 -15.43 6.76
C PRO A 48 17.86 -16.42 6.11
N GLY A 49 16.57 -16.17 6.33
CA GLY A 49 15.39 -16.70 5.62
C GLY A 49 14.19 -15.73 5.77
N ASP A 50 14.44 -14.57 6.38
CA ASP A 50 13.49 -13.70 7.08
C ASP A 50 12.90 -12.56 6.24
N LEU A 51 13.03 -12.53 4.91
CA LEU A 51 12.52 -11.40 4.11
C LEU A 51 10.98 -11.24 4.17
N GLU A 52 10.23 -12.34 4.28
CA GLU A 52 8.78 -12.26 4.51
C GLU A 52 8.47 -11.80 5.94
N ASN A 53 9.23 -12.29 6.93
CA ASN A 53 9.12 -11.88 8.32
C ASN A 53 9.46 -10.40 8.52
N ILE A 54 10.53 -9.90 7.89
CA ILE A 54 11.00 -8.52 8.04
C ILE A 54 9.99 -7.54 7.40
N GLY A 55 9.31 -7.95 6.34
CA GLY A 55 8.22 -7.19 5.74
C GLY A 55 7.01 -7.08 6.69
N TYR A 56 6.63 -8.18 7.33
CA TYR A 56 5.56 -8.17 8.34
C TYR A 56 5.92 -7.33 9.57
N VAL A 57 7.17 -7.46 10.07
CA VAL A 57 7.68 -6.67 11.19
C VAL A 57 7.67 -5.18 10.85
N MET A 58 8.13 -4.80 9.65
CA MET A 58 8.08 -3.41 9.19
C MET A 58 6.65 -2.89 9.15
N HIS A 59 5.71 -3.68 8.62
CA HIS A 59 4.28 -3.33 8.64
C HIS A 59 3.77 -3.07 10.07
N ASP A 60 3.97 -4.01 11.01
CA ASP A 60 3.50 -3.88 12.40
C ASP A 60 4.11 -2.65 13.11
N VAL A 61 5.41 -2.41 12.92
CA VAL A 61 6.13 -1.25 13.45
C VAL A 61 5.51 0.07 12.98
N ILE A 62 5.14 0.16 11.70
CA ILE A 62 4.48 1.35 11.13
C ILE A 62 3.06 1.50 11.70
N VAL A 63 2.29 0.42 11.74
CA VAL A 63 0.91 0.43 12.28
C VAL A 63 0.90 0.91 13.73
N ARG A 64 1.84 0.45 14.54
CA ARG A 64 2.02 0.86 15.95
C ARG A 64 2.67 2.24 16.13
N ASN A 65 3.05 2.91 15.04
CA ASN A 65 3.74 4.20 15.05
C ASN A 65 5.09 4.17 15.80
N ASN A 66 5.83 3.07 15.72
CA ASN A 66 7.09 2.95 16.43
C ASN A 66 8.25 3.48 15.56
N LEU A 67 8.45 4.79 15.60
CA LEU A 67 9.48 5.48 14.80
C LEU A 67 10.89 4.94 15.06
N ARG A 68 11.20 4.59 16.31
CA ARG A 68 12.53 4.11 16.70
C ARG A 68 12.84 2.75 16.06
N HIS A 69 11.96 1.77 16.22
CA HIS A 69 12.15 0.46 15.60
C HIS A 69 12.12 0.55 14.07
N CYS A 70 11.33 1.46 13.50
CA CYS A 70 11.35 1.72 12.06
C CYS A 70 12.75 2.17 11.60
N ALA A 71 13.34 3.15 12.30
CA ALA A 71 14.70 3.61 12.01
C ALA A 71 15.75 2.51 12.19
N ASP A 72 15.60 1.67 13.21
CA ASP A 72 16.52 0.57 13.46
C ASP A 72 16.46 -0.48 12.33
N LEU A 73 15.27 -0.83 11.82
CA LEU A 73 15.13 -1.72 10.67
C LEU A 73 15.76 -1.13 9.39
N LEU A 74 15.60 0.17 9.15
CA LEU A 74 16.26 0.85 8.02
C LEU A 74 17.79 0.80 8.14
N ARG A 75 18.34 1.05 9.34
CA ARG A 75 19.78 0.93 9.61
C ARG A 75 20.31 -0.48 9.43
N MET A 76 19.49 -1.49 9.70
CA MET A 76 19.83 -2.90 9.47
C MET A 76 19.78 -3.30 7.98
N GLY A 77 19.51 -2.36 7.07
CA GLY A 77 19.51 -2.60 5.63
C GLY A 77 18.18 -3.11 5.09
N PHE A 78 17.05 -2.78 5.75
CA PHE A 78 15.73 -3.09 5.21
C PHE A 78 15.58 -2.52 3.78
N PRO A 79 15.17 -3.32 2.79
CA PRO A 79 15.07 -2.87 1.40
C PRO A 79 13.83 -1.98 1.21
N ILE A 80 14.04 -0.66 1.26
CA ILE A 80 12.99 0.36 1.49
C ILE A 80 11.84 0.39 0.47
N ASN A 81 12.11 0.09 -0.80
CA ASN A 81 11.12 0.09 -1.88
C ASN A 81 10.47 -1.29 -2.10
N THR A 82 10.73 -2.25 -1.22
CA THR A 82 10.17 -3.61 -1.32
C THR A 82 8.67 -3.58 -1.05
N GLN A 83 7.93 -4.39 -1.81
CA GLN A 83 6.52 -4.63 -1.53
C GLN A 83 6.40 -5.56 -0.32
N LEU A 84 5.88 -5.02 0.78
CA LEU A 84 5.45 -5.76 1.95
C LEU A 84 4.26 -6.64 1.55
N LYS A 85 4.40 -7.94 1.78
CA LYS A 85 3.27 -8.88 1.69
C LYS A 85 2.68 -9.02 3.08
N TYR A 86 1.42 -8.67 3.24
CA TYR A 86 0.69 -8.94 4.47
C TYR A 86 -0.74 -9.37 4.14
N SER A 87 -1.25 -10.29 4.94
CA SER A 87 -2.65 -10.71 4.87
C SER A 87 -3.43 -9.94 5.92
N ALA A 88 -4.46 -9.22 5.49
CA ALA A 88 -5.47 -8.71 6.40
C ALA A 88 -6.63 -9.71 6.40
N SER A 89 -6.96 -10.26 7.58
CA SER A 89 -8.23 -10.97 7.74
C SER A 89 -9.33 -9.91 7.85
N VAL A 90 -10.19 -9.85 6.85
CA VAL A 90 -11.43 -9.07 6.93
C VAL A 90 -12.50 -10.01 7.46
N PRO A 91 -13.13 -9.74 8.62
CA PRO A 91 -14.28 -10.52 9.06
C PRO A 91 -15.46 -10.16 8.17
N THR A 92 -15.59 -10.85 7.03
CA THR A 92 -16.84 -10.85 6.28
C THR A 92 -17.87 -11.68 7.03
N SER A 93 -19.13 -11.22 7.05
CA SER A 93 -20.27 -11.84 7.73
C SER A 93 -20.66 -13.23 7.22
N THR A 94 -19.86 -13.79 6.30
CA THR A 94 -19.98 -15.12 5.75
C THR A 94 -18.63 -15.81 5.96
N GLU A 95 -18.64 -17.05 6.44
CA GLU A 95 -17.52 -17.85 6.94
C GLU A 95 -16.48 -18.25 5.87
N ILE A 96 -16.07 -17.30 5.02
CA ILE A 96 -14.96 -17.43 4.08
C ILE A 96 -13.91 -16.42 4.54
N ASN A 97 -12.91 -16.88 5.29
CA ASN A 97 -11.72 -16.10 5.61
C ASN A 97 -10.91 -15.90 4.32
N SER A 98 -11.38 -15.01 3.45
CA SER A 98 -10.68 -14.64 2.23
C SER A 98 -9.50 -13.77 2.62
N TYR A 99 -8.30 -14.36 2.58
CA TYR A 99 -7.06 -13.62 2.79
C TYR A 99 -6.84 -12.74 1.56
N TYR A 100 -7.02 -11.43 1.71
CA TYR A 100 -6.57 -10.48 0.70
C TYR A 100 -5.08 -10.20 0.93
N GLU A 101 -4.25 -10.60 -0.04
CA GLU A 101 -2.84 -10.20 -0.09
C GLU A 101 -2.75 -8.74 -0.55
N PHE A 102 -2.36 -7.86 0.38
CA PHE A 102 -1.97 -6.50 0.04
C PHE A 102 -0.47 -6.49 -0.29
N CYS A 103 -0.12 -5.90 -1.43
CA CYS A 103 1.27 -5.68 -1.85
C CYS A 103 1.52 -4.17 -1.85
N ALA A 104 2.17 -3.67 -0.80
CA ALA A 104 2.35 -2.24 -0.56
C ALA A 104 3.76 -1.96 0.01
N THR A 105 4.37 -0.81 -0.27
CA THR A 105 5.67 -0.46 0.31
C THR A 105 5.49 0.04 1.75
N ALA A 106 6.58 0.14 2.50
CA ALA A 106 6.57 0.80 3.81
C ALA A 106 5.96 2.22 3.72
N LEU A 107 6.24 2.94 2.64
CA LEU A 107 5.71 4.29 2.41
C LEU A 107 4.19 4.27 2.20
N HIS A 108 3.65 3.31 1.44
CA HIS A 108 2.20 3.10 1.30
C HIS A 108 1.53 2.89 2.66
N VAL A 109 2.07 1.99 3.48
CA VAL A 109 1.51 1.67 4.80
C VAL A 109 1.55 2.91 5.71
N ALA A 110 2.66 3.64 5.75
CA ALA A 110 2.78 4.86 6.56
C ALA A 110 1.74 5.94 6.17
N CYS A 111 1.40 6.02 4.89
CA CYS A 111 0.36 6.93 4.38
C CYS A 111 -1.05 6.49 4.80
N ILE A 112 -1.40 5.21 4.62
CA ILE A 112 -2.71 4.65 5.04
C ILE A 112 -2.96 4.91 6.53
N TYR A 113 -1.94 4.67 7.37
CA TYR A 113 -2.03 4.82 8.82
C TYR A 113 -1.75 6.24 9.32
N ARG A 114 -1.50 7.21 8.42
CA ARG A 114 -1.29 8.64 8.72
C ARG A 114 -0.16 8.85 9.73
N ARG A 115 1.03 8.33 9.40
CA ARG A 115 2.25 8.40 10.23
C ARG A 115 3.27 9.38 9.62
N PRO A 116 3.09 10.70 9.76
CA PRO A 116 3.92 11.68 9.04
C PRO A 116 5.40 11.58 9.42
N GLU A 117 5.73 11.33 10.69
CA GLU A 117 7.13 11.18 11.12
C GLU A 117 7.80 9.97 10.48
N ILE A 118 7.05 8.88 10.26
CA ILE A 118 7.56 7.69 9.56
C ILE A 118 7.65 7.95 8.05
N VAL A 119 6.71 8.69 7.46
CA VAL A 119 6.80 9.11 6.04
C VAL A 119 8.06 9.94 5.81
N GLU A 120 8.32 10.94 6.65
CA GLU A 120 9.53 11.77 6.61
C GLU A 120 10.80 10.92 6.77
N LEU A 121 10.80 9.96 7.70
CA LEU A 121 11.92 9.04 7.91
C LEU A 121 12.18 8.17 6.66
N LEU A 122 11.14 7.60 6.06
CA LEU A 122 11.28 6.75 4.88
C LEU A 122 11.78 7.56 3.68
N LEU A 123 11.23 8.74 3.44
CA LEU A 123 11.66 9.63 2.36
C LEU A 123 13.11 10.11 2.55
N SER A 124 13.54 10.36 3.79
CA SER A 124 14.95 10.71 4.07
C SER A 124 15.93 9.54 3.89
N HIS A 125 15.44 8.31 3.70
CA HIS A 125 16.23 7.12 3.34
C HIS A 125 15.96 6.69 1.88
N ASP A 126 15.66 7.64 1.00
CA ASP A 126 15.46 7.43 -0.45
C ASP A 126 14.30 6.49 -0.81
N ALA A 127 13.24 6.44 0.02
CA ALA A 127 12.00 5.80 -0.39
C ALA A 127 11.44 6.52 -1.62
N ASN A 128 11.15 5.76 -2.69
CA ASN A 128 10.59 6.32 -3.91
C ASN A 128 9.09 6.63 -3.69
N PRO A 129 8.67 7.91 -3.79
CA PRO A 129 7.30 8.31 -3.53
C PRO A 129 6.31 7.96 -4.65
N ASN A 130 6.78 7.39 -5.77
CA ASN A 130 6.00 7.08 -6.96
C ASN A 130 5.82 5.58 -7.21
N VAL A 131 6.28 4.72 -6.29
CA VAL A 131 6.03 3.27 -6.40
C VAL A 131 4.53 3.02 -6.34
N VAL A 132 4.01 2.15 -7.20
CA VAL A 132 2.60 1.76 -7.21
C VAL A 132 2.38 0.45 -6.46
N ASP A 133 1.23 0.33 -5.79
CA ASP A 133 0.75 -0.92 -5.20
C ASP A 133 0.18 -1.88 -6.27
N ARG A 134 -0.31 -3.06 -5.86
CA ARG A 134 -0.94 -4.04 -6.79
C ARG A 134 -2.16 -3.46 -7.54
N SER A 135 -2.80 -2.43 -7.02
CA SER A 135 -3.94 -1.74 -7.63
C SER A 135 -3.51 -0.56 -8.51
N GLY A 136 -2.21 -0.35 -8.71
CA GLY A 136 -1.68 0.78 -9.48
C GLY A 136 -1.72 2.11 -8.73
N ARG A 137 -1.93 2.11 -7.41
CA ARG A 137 -2.07 3.33 -6.59
C ARG A 137 -0.72 3.75 -6.03
N THR A 138 -0.42 5.05 -6.10
CA THR A 138 0.76 5.65 -5.47
C THR A 138 0.50 6.01 -4.00
N PRO A 139 1.53 6.31 -3.18
CA PRO A 139 1.38 6.82 -1.82
C PRO A 139 0.50 8.07 -1.72
N VAL A 140 0.57 8.96 -2.71
CA VAL A 140 -0.30 10.14 -2.80
C VAL A 140 -1.76 9.70 -2.91
N VAL A 141 -2.08 8.83 -3.88
CA VAL A 141 -3.43 8.30 -4.08
C VAL A 141 -3.96 7.63 -2.81
N LEU A 142 -3.15 6.82 -2.12
CA LEU A 142 -3.58 6.19 -0.87
C LEU A 142 -3.84 7.21 0.24
N THR A 143 -2.99 8.23 0.37
CA THR A 143 -3.19 9.29 1.37
C THR A 143 -4.55 9.98 1.19
N VAL A 144 -4.95 10.25 -0.05
CA VAL A 144 -6.24 10.88 -0.38
C VAL A 144 -7.40 9.89 -0.24
N THR A 145 -7.21 8.64 -0.65
CA THR A 145 -8.26 7.59 -0.57
C THR A 145 -8.64 7.28 0.88
N TYR A 146 -7.65 7.21 1.78
CA TYR A 146 -7.83 6.95 3.21
C TYR A 146 -7.90 8.23 4.05
N TRP A 147 -8.24 9.36 3.42
CA TRP A 147 -8.43 10.61 4.13
C TRP A 147 -9.55 10.48 5.18
N PRO A 148 -9.35 11.02 6.40
CA PRO A 148 -10.35 10.93 7.45
C PRO A 148 -11.65 11.65 7.06
N ARG A 149 -12.76 10.91 7.06
CA ARG A 149 -14.12 11.45 6.89
C ARG A 149 -14.62 11.93 8.23
N VAL A 150 -14.12 13.08 8.68
CA VAL A 150 -14.59 13.75 9.89
C VAL A 150 -15.59 14.84 9.53
N ASP A 151 -16.64 14.99 10.33
CA ASP A 151 -17.56 16.11 10.20
C ASP A 151 -16.83 17.44 10.49
N LYS A 152 -17.36 18.56 9.96
CA LYS A 152 -16.72 19.89 9.97
C LYS A 152 -16.20 20.31 11.36
N GLU A 153 -16.89 19.92 12.41
CA GLU A 153 -16.57 20.27 13.80
C GLU A 153 -15.27 19.59 14.30
N LEU A 154 -14.89 18.45 13.71
CA LEU A 154 -13.69 17.68 14.04
C LEU A 154 -12.56 17.85 13.01
N ALA A 155 -12.72 18.74 12.04
CA ALA A 155 -11.71 19.02 11.01
C ALA A 155 -10.39 19.55 11.60
N MET A 156 -10.43 20.13 12.80
CA MET A 156 -9.27 20.61 13.57
C MET A 156 -8.64 19.54 14.49
N THR A 157 -9.05 18.28 14.40
CA THR A 157 -8.41 17.21 15.18
C THR A 157 -7.04 16.82 14.62
N SER A 158 -6.27 16.05 15.40
CA SER A 158 -4.95 15.56 14.98
C SER A 158 -4.99 14.59 13.79
N ILE A 159 -6.15 14.07 13.39
CA ILE A 159 -6.24 13.05 12.35
C ILE A 159 -6.13 13.67 10.94
N PRO A 160 -6.94 14.66 10.51
CA PRO A 160 -6.77 15.34 9.22
C PRO A 160 -5.41 16.03 9.09
N MET A 161 -4.89 16.60 10.19
CA MET A 161 -3.58 17.24 10.20
C MET A 161 -2.44 16.25 9.89
N ARG A 162 -2.53 15.01 10.39
CA ARG A 162 -1.55 13.96 10.06
C ARG A 162 -1.63 13.55 8.59
N SER A 163 -2.83 13.39 8.03
CA SER A 163 -3.01 13.12 6.59
C SER A 163 -2.44 14.25 5.73
N LEU A 164 -2.72 15.50 6.12
CA LEU A 164 -2.22 16.68 5.42
C LEU A 164 -0.69 16.73 5.44
N ARG A 165 -0.06 16.46 6.59
CA ARG A 165 1.40 16.37 6.70
C ARG A 165 1.98 15.26 5.83
N CYS A 166 1.38 14.06 5.83
CA CYS A 166 1.83 12.99 4.94
C CYS A 166 1.79 13.42 3.47
N LEU A 167 0.68 14.02 3.02
CA LEU A 167 0.53 14.49 1.65
C LEU A 167 1.57 15.56 1.29
N GLN A 168 1.76 16.55 2.16
CA GLN A 168 2.76 17.60 1.95
C GLN A 168 4.18 17.04 1.88
N CYS A 169 4.53 16.07 2.75
CA CYS A 169 5.84 15.43 2.73
C CYS A 169 6.08 14.69 1.41
N LEU A 170 5.08 13.95 0.92
CA LEU A 170 5.17 13.28 -0.38
C LEU A 170 5.38 14.29 -1.51
N CYS A 171 4.56 15.34 -1.59
CA CYS A 171 4.66 16.34 -2.65
C CYS A 171 6.02 17.07 -2.65
N VAL A 172 6.52 17.47 -1.47
CA VAL A 172 7.84 18.12 -1.34
C VAL A 172 8.98 17.20 -1.79
N ASN A 173 8.83 15.88 -1.60
CA ASN A 173 9.82 14.88 -2.01
C ASN A 173 9.61 14.36 -3.44
N GLY A 174 8.87 15.08 -4.30
CA GLY A 174 8.77 14.75 -5.72
C GLY A 174 7.76 13.66 -6.06
N ALA A 175 6.74 13.47 -5.22
CA ALA A 175 5.62 12.62 -5.59
C ALA A 175 4.82 13.21 -6.76
N ASP A 176 4.48 12.38 -7.73
CA ASP A 176 3.62 12.72 -8.86
C ASP A 176 2.17 12.87 -8.38
N VAL A 177 1.70 14.12 -8.39
CA VAL A 177 0.33 14.49 -8.00
C VAL A 177 -0.70 14.19 -9.09
N ASN A 178 -0.25 13.98 -10.33
CA ASN A 178 -1.08 13.74 -11.51
C ASN A 178 -1.12 12.26 -11.91
N GLY A 179 -0.48 11.39 -11.13
CA GLY A 179 -0.48 9.95 -11.35
C GLY A 179 -1.91 9.39 -11.49
N ARG A 180 -2.18 8.77 -12.63
CA ARG A 180 -3.45 8.09 -12.91
C ARG A 180 -3.43 6.68 -12.36
N PHE A 181 -4.53 6.23 -11.77
CA PHE A 181 -4.63 4.89 -11.18
C PHE A 181 -5.99 4.23 -11.44
N GLY A 182 -6.04 2.92 -11.24
CA GLY A 182 -7.27 2.13 -11.34
C GLY A 182 -7.81 2.01 -12.76
N ILE A 183 -8.97 1.34 -12.88
CA ILE A 183 -9.62 1.06 -14.17
C ILE A 183 -10.21 2.30 -14.85
N GLU A 184 -10.54 3.31 -14.06
CA GLU A 184 -11.11 4.59 -14.50
C GLU A 184 -10.01 5.63 -14.78
N GLU A 185 -8.73 5.30 -14.57
CA GLU A 185 -7.59 6.19 -14.79
C GLU A 185 -7.74 7.55 -14.08
N GLU A 186 -8.24 7.50 -12.84
CA GLU A 186 -8.48 8.67 -12.00
C GLU A 186 -7.17 9.24 -11.46
N THR A 187 -7.13 10.56 -11.22
CA THR A 187 -6.05 11.21 -10.47
C THR A 187 -6.40 11.35 -9.00
N ALA A 188 -5.41 11.64 -8.14
CA ALA A 188 -5.67 11.96 -6.73
C ALA A 188 -6.66 13.14 -6.57
N LEU A 189 -6.67 14.07 -7.52
CA LEU A 189 -7.56 15.23 -7.50
C LEU A 189 -9.03 14.86 -7.76
N HIS A 190 -9.31 13.87 -8.62
CA HIS A 190 -10.66 13.32 -8.80
C HIS A 190 -11.23 12.76 -7.48
N ILE A 191 -10.40 12.04 -6.72
CA ILE A 191 -10.80 11.47 -5.42
C ILE A 191 -11.03 12.56 -4.38
N ALA A 192 -10.12 13.54 -4.29
CA ALA A 192 -10.26 14.68 -3.39
C ALA A 192 -11.52 15.49 -3.71
N ALA A 193 -11.83 15.63 -5.01
CA ALA A 193 -13.01 16.32 -5.50
C ALA A 193 -14.30 15.59 -5.07
N ARG A 194 -14.39 14.30 -5.38
CA ARG A 194 -15.52 13.42 -5.05
C ARG A 194 -15.88 13.42 -3.57
N TYR A 195 -14.86 13.35 -2.72
CA TYR A 195 -15.03 13.33 -1.27
C TYR A 195 -15.08 14.72 -0.63
N ARG A 196 -15.06 15.79 -1.44
CA ARG A 196 -15.15 17.19 -0.99
C ARG A 196 -14.07 17.57 0.04
N ILE A 197 -12.86 17.08 -0.16
CA ILE A 197 -11.73 17.28 0.75
C ILE A 197 -10.98 18.56 0.36
N GLY A 198 -11.53 19.72 0.76
CA GLY A 198 -11.00 21.02 0.35
C GLY A 198 -9.51 21.25 0.65
N SER A 199 -9.04 20.85 1.83
CA SER A 199 -7.62 20.99 2.21
C SER A 199 -6.69 20.11 1.34
N CYS A 200 -7.15 18.92 0.94
CA CYS A 200 -6.41 18.07 0.03
C CYS A 200 -6.38 18.66 -1.38
N VAL A 201 -7.51 19.18 -1.88
CA VAL A 201 -7.58 19.88 -3.18
C VAL A 201 -6.59 21.05 -3.21
N GLN A 202 -6.57 21.88 -2.18
CA GLN A 202 -5.64 23.01 -2.07
C GLN A 202 -4.17 22.58 -2.15
N VAL A 203 -3.79 21.51 -1.44
CA VAL A 203 -2.41 21.01 -1.48
C VAL A 203 -2.08 20.44 -2.86
N LEU A 204 -2.94 19.61 -3.45
CA LEU A 204 -2.68 19.03 -4.76
C LEU A 204 -2.51 20.12 -5.83
N ILE A 205 -3.39 21.13 -5.87
CA ILE A 205 -3.27 22.28 -6.79
C ILE A 205 -1.96 23.04 -6.55
N LYS A 206 -1.63 23.32 -5.28
CA LYS A 206 -0.39 24.03 -4.92
C LYS A 206 0.87 23.33 -5.46
N PHE A 207 0.85 22.01 -5.56
CA PHE A 207 1.96 21.21 -6.07
C PHE A 207 1.80 20.78 -7.54
N GLY A 208 0.95 21.47 -8.32
CA GLY A 208 0.83 21.27 -9.77
C GLY A 208 -0.21 20.24 -10.19
N GLY A 209 -1.20 19.96 -9.35
CA GLY A 209 -2.34 19.12 -9.68
C GLY A 209 -3.17 19.69 -10.84
N ASP A 210 -3.37 18.90 -11.88
CA ASP A 210 -4.13 19.29 -13.06
C ASP A 210 -5.63 19.24 -12.77
N VAL A 211 -6.23 20.43 -12.68
CA VAL A 211 -7.68 20.63 -12.46
C VAL A 211 -8.53 20.27 -13.67
N ASN A 212 -7.92 20.15 -14.85
CA ASN A 212 -8.59 19.79 -16.10
C ASN A 212 -8.34 18.33 -16.48
N ALA A 213 -7.67 17.55 -15.60
CA ALA A 213 -7.48 16.14 -15.83
C ALA A 213 -8.85 15.47 -16.01
N VAL A 214 -8.93 14.57 -16.98
CA VAL A 214 -10.11 13.76 -17.24
C VAL A 214 -9.84 12.29 -16.93
N ASP A 215 -10.84 11.62 -16.37
CA ASP A 215 -10.82 10.18 -16.20
C ASP A 215 -11.05 9.45 -17.53
N LYS A 216 -11.18 8.12 -17.48
CA LYS A 216 -11.43 7.28 -18.67
C LYS A 216 -12.80 7.52 -19.31
N LYS A 217 -13.78 8.02 -18.56
CA LYS A 217 -15.12 8.37 -19.04
C LYS A 217 -15.16 9.77 -19.65
N GLY A 218 -14.08 10.54 -19.53
CA GLY A 218 -14.02 11.93 -19.96
C GLY A 218 -14.62 12.88 -18.93
N GLU A 219 -14.85 12.43 -17.69
CA GLU A 219 -15.27 13.30 -16.58
C GLU A 219 -14.06 14.08 -16.08
N ASP A 220 -14.17 15.40 -16.02
CA ASP A 220 -13.14 16.25 -15.42
C ASP A 220 -13.26 16.29 -13.88
N VAL A 221 -12.26 16.84 -13.20
CA VAL A 221 -12.26 16.99 -11.74
C VAL A 221 -13.42 17.89 -11.24
N THR A 222 -13.87 18.83 -12.07
CA THR A 222 -14.80 19.90 -11.70
C THR A 222 -16.27 19.46 -11.75
N CYS A 223 -16.61 18.49 -12.60
CA CYS A 223 -18.00 18.09 -12.83
C CYS A 223 -18.64 17.43 -11.60
N GLN A 224 -17.84 16.86 -10.69
CA GLN A 224 -18.32 16.30 -9.42
C GLN A 224 -18.47 17.35 -8.29
N PHE A 225 -17.94 18.57 -8.48
CA PHE A 225 -17.87 19.57 -7.42
C PHE A 225 -19.13 20.45 -7.29
N GLY A 226 -19.99 20.54 -8.31
CA GLY A 226 -21.23 21.36 -8.28
C GLY A 226 -21.02 22.86 -7.97
N PHE A 227 -19.76 23.27 -7.82
CA PHE A 227 -19.26 24.61 -7.61
C PHE A 227 -18.06 24.71 -8.53
N GLN A 228 -18.18 25.60 -9.52
CA GLN A 228 -17.11 26.00 -10.41
C GLN A 228 -15.79 26.13 -9.63
N LEU A 229 -14.80 25.25 -9.89
CA LEU A 229 -13.44 25.43 -9.37
C LEU A 229 -12.81 26.77 -9.85
N SER A 230 -13.45 27.43 -10.82
CA SER A 230 -13.12 28.78 -11.30
C SER A 230 -13.36 29.92 -10.29
N ILE A 231 -13.79 29.66 -9.05
CA ILE A 231 -13.75 30.67 -7.97
C ILE A 231 -12.44 30.63 -7.16
N TRP A 232 -11.54 29.68 -7.46
CA TRP A 232 -10.22 29.56 -6.81
C TRP A 232 -9.05 30.02 -7.70
N PHE A 233 -9.33 30.48 -8.92
CA PHE A 233 -8.40 31.08 -9.88
C PHE A 233 -8.96 32.43 -10.36
#